data_AF-A0A6A6B221-F1
#
_entry.id   AF-A0A6A6B221-F1
#
_cell.length_a   1.000
_cell.length_b   1.000
_cell.length_c   1.000
_cell.angle_alpha   90.00
_cell.angle_beta   90.00
_cell.angle_gamma   90.00
#
_symmetry.space_group_name_H-M   'P 1'
#
loop_
_entity.id
_entity.type
_entity.pdbx_description
1 polymer ?
#
loop_
_entity_poly.entity_id
_entity_poly.type
_entity_poly.pdbx_seq_one_letter_code
_entity_poly.pdbx_strand_id
1 'polypeptide(L)'
;MKFLGNLLAAASLIAYAVASPTPDAEAAAEAEAEGGTVRLAKRAEGIHLVNCYGSGTFSYSTVVYCSNDSNCNRYPNGNDRCNPNNNNIVTWEGRSQSCTFGTNVAFSWNINANAQQQANYARVGSGSNNFRSFSVFKDDQHVMYSDLDGRQCRSIYYAL
;
A
#
# COMPACT_ATOMS: atom_id res chain seq x y z
N MET A 1 -51.55 40.64 -39.17
CA MET A 1 -52.13 40.05 -40.40
C MET A 1 -52.31 38.56 -40.19
N LYS A 2 -53.50 38.05 -40.56
CA LYS A 2 -53.87 36.66 -40.87
C LYS A 2 -53.96 35.63 -39.73
N PHE A 3 -55.20 35.40 -39.32
CA PHE A 3 -55.79 34.14 -38.84
C PHE A 3 -55.58 32.97 -39.82
N LEU A 4 -55.50 31.75 -39.27
CA LEU A 4 -55.88 30.41 -39.79
C LEU A 4 -55.08 29.37 -38.96
N GLY A 5 -55.59 28.29 -38.39
CA GLY A 5 -56.89 27.65 -38.39
C GLY A 5 -56.74 26.23 -37.82
N ASN A 6 -57.63 25.88 -36.88
CA ASN A 6 -58.23 24.58 -36.57
C ASN A 6 -57.49 23.22 -36.61
N LEU A 7 -57.58 22.58 -35.43
CA LEU A 7 -58.07 21.22 -35.10
C LEU A 7 -57.36 19.92 -35.56
N LEU A 8 -57.53 18.93 -34.66
CA LEU A 8 -57.32 17.47 -34.74
C LEU A 8 -55.88 17.00 -34.49
N ALA A 9 -55.59 15.96 -33.69
CA ALA A 9 -56.40 15.10 -32.83
C ALA A 9 -55.47 14.50 -31.75
N ALA A 10 -56.04 14.16 -30.59
CA ALA A 10 -55.35 13.43 -29.53
C ALA A 10 -55.07 11.96 -29.93
N ALA A 11 -53.87 11.48 -29.66
CA ALA A 11 -53.58 10.05 -29.58
C ALA A 11 -52.62 9.81 -28.39
N SER A 12 -53.21 9.42 -27.27
CA SER A 12 -52.52 8.95 -26.08
C SER A 12 -51.98 7.54 -26.36
N LEU A 13 -50.67 7.37 -26.35
CA LEU A 13 -50.02 6.06 -26.34
C LEU A 13 -49.55 5.79 -24.91
N ILE A 14 -50.41 5.09 -24.17
CA ILE A 14 -50.08 4.47 -22.89
C ILE A 14 -49.14 3.30 -23.20
N ALA A 15 -47.85 3.48 -22.92
CA ALA A 15 -46.90 2.39 -22.92
C ALA A 15 -47.12 1.53 -21.67
N TYR A 16 -47.65 0.32 -21.87
CA TYR A 16 -47.65 -0.72 -20.85
C TYR A 16 -46.23 -1.31 -20.79
N ALA A 17 -45.47 -0.96 -19.75
CA ALA A 17 -44.29 -1.70 -19.38
C ALA A 17 -44.75 -2.98 -18.66
N VAL A 18 -44.58 -4.12 -19.32
CA VAL A 18 -44.71 -5.44 -18.68
C VAL A 18 -43.52 -5.62 -17.73
N ALA A 19 -43.80 -5.70 -16.42
CA ALA A 19 -42.83 -6.10 -15.43
C ALA A 19 -42.53 -7.59 -15.61
N SER A 20 -41.27 -7.91 -15.93
CA SER A 20 -40.79 -9.29 -15.93
C SER A 20 -40.68 -9.79 -14.48
N PRO A 21 -41.21 -10.98 -14.13
CA PRO A 21 -41.00 -11.56 -12.82
C PRO A 21 -39.52 -11.92 -12.63
N THR A 22 -39.00 -11.48 -11.49
CA THR A 22 -37.74 -11.94 -10.88
C THR A 22 -37.76 -13.47 -10.75
N PRO A 23 -36.68 -14.19 -11.12
CA PRO A 23 -36.47 -15.50 -10.56
C PRO A 23 -36.13 -15.34 -9.07
N ASP A 24 -37.02 -15.88 -8.26
CA ASP A 24 -36.91 -15.97 -6.82
C ASP A 24 -35.55 -16.54 -6.40
N ALA A 25 -34.97 -15.86 -5.41
CA ALA A 25 -34.01 -16.44 -4.51
C ALA A 25 -34.68 -17.61 -3.79
N GLU A 26 -34.28 -18.85 -4.08
CA GLU A 26 -34.35 -20.04 -3.19
C GLU A 26 -34.02 -21.31 -3.99
N ALA A 27 -32.74 -21.53 -4.29
CA ALA A 27 -32.19 -22.85 -4.65
C ALA A 27 -30.66 -22.85 -4.55
N ALA A 28 -30.13 -23.05 -3.34
CA ALA A 28 -28.87 -23.76 -3.09
C ALA A 28 -28.62 -23.80 -1.57
N ALA A 29 -29.29 -24.73 -0.90
CA ALA A 29 -28.80 -25.25 0.37
C ALA A 29 -27.54 -26.09 0.11
N GLU A 30 -26.54 -25.88 0.95
CA GLU A 30 -25.61 -26.87 1.51
C GLU A 30 -24.75 -27.72 0.56
N ALA A 31 -23.49 -27.33 0.43
CA ALA A 31 -22.33 -28.23 0.44
C ALA A 31 -21.20 -27.47 1.17
N GLU A 32 -21.08 -27.65 2.47
CA GLU A 32 -20.22 -28.65 3.12
C GLU A 32 -18.74 -28.28 3.11
N ALA A 33 -18.20 -28.32 4.32
CA ALA A 33 -16.88 -27.89 4.71
C ALA A 33 -15.81 -28.86 4.19
N GLU A 34 -15.16 -28.52 3.10
CA GLU A 34 -13.88 -29.13 2.72
C GLU A 34 -12.75 -28.27 3.27
N GLY A 35 -12.23 -28.65 4.45
CA GLY A 35 -10.81 -28.92 4.65
C GLY A 35 -9.78 -27.94 4.09
N GLY A 36 -10.11 -26.67 3.92
CA GLY A 36 -9.16 -25.64 3.58
C GLY A 36 -8.22 -25.51 4.75
N THR A 37 -7.08 -26.20 4.72
CA THR A 37 -5.91 -25.75 5.47
C THR A 37 -5.85 -24.26 5.19
N VAL A 38 -6.17 -23.44 6.19
CA VAL A 38 -5.75 -22.05 6.20
C VAL A 38 -4.25 -22.18 6.08
N ARG A 39 -3.74 -22.15 4.84
CA ARG A 39 -2.36 -21.83 4.60
C ARG A 39 -2.31 -20.43 5.15
N LEU A 40 -1.93 -20.31 6.42
CA LEU A 40 -1.33 -19.12 6.96
C LEU A 40 -0.27 -18.81 5.92
N ALA A 41 -0.61 -17.92 4.99
CA ALA A 41 0.31 -17.47 3.97
C ALA A 41 1.53 -17.10 4.78
N LYS A 42 2.68 -17.76 4.50
CA LYS A 42 3.93 -17.41 5.17
C LYS A 42 4.02 -15.90 4.98
N ARG A 43 3.83 -15.17 6.08
CA ARG A 43 3.73 -13.72 6.00
C ARG A 43 5.05 -13.27 5.40
N ALA A 44 4.95 -12.54 4.30
CA ALA A 44 6.13 -12.16 3.53
C ALA A 44 7.09 -11.41 4.46
N GLU A 45 8.38 -11.61 4.24
CA GLU A 45 9.35 -10.71 4.83
C GLU A 45 9.14 -9.32 4.23
N GLY A 46 9.33 -8.29 5.05
CA GLY A 46 9.10 -6.90 4.67
C GLY A 46 10.32 -6.06 4.95
N ILE A 47 10.57 -5.07 4.09
CA ILE A 47 11.58 -4.04 4.32
C ILE A 47 10.91 -2.68 4.23
N HIS A 48 11.07 -1.85 5.26
CA HIS A 48 10.50 -0.50 5.29
C HIS A 48 11.58 0.56 5.23
N LEU A 49 11.35 1.61 4.44
CA LEU A 49 12.16 2.81 4.39
C LEU A 49 11.44 3.86 5.21
N VAL A 50 12.03 4.22 6.35
CA VAL A 50 11.35 4.88 7.46
C VAL A 50 12.00 6.23 7.73
N ASN A 51 11.18 7.26 7.95
CA ASN A 51 11.64 8.56 8.45
C ASN A 51 11.16 8.77 9.89
N CYS A 52 12.09 9.03 10.79
CA CYS A 52 11.85 9.30 12.20
C CYS A 52 11.93 10.79 12.48
N TYR A 53 10.83 11.37 12.94
CA TYR A 53 10.70 12.79 13.26
C TYR A 53 10.61 12.96 14.78
N GLY A 54 11.59 13.65 15.37
CA GLY A 54 11.57 14.04 16.78
C GLY A 54 11.04 15.45 16.99
N SER A 55 10.55 15.75 18.19
CA SER A 55 10.35 17.13 18.63
C SER A 55 11.72 17.78 18.88
N GLY A 56 12.16 18.67 17.98
CA GLY A 56 13.48 19.32 18.01
C GLY A 56 14.20 19.25 16.66
N THR A 57 15.54 19.26 16.67
CA THR A 57 16.38 19.39 15.45
C THR A 57 16.81 18.07 14.80
N PHE A 58 16.56 16.92 15.43
CA PHE A 58 17.08 15.64 14.94
C PHE A 58 15.99 14.77 14.31
N SER A 59 16.02 14.68 12.98
CA SER A 59 15.23 13.74 12.20
C SER A 59 16.18 12.87 11.37
N TYR A 60 15.87 11.59 11.24
CA TYR A 60 16.73 10.64 10.55
C TYR A 60 15.93 9.64 9.73
N SER A 61 16.58 9.05 8.74
CA SER A 61 16.05 7.94 7.96
C SER A 61 16.70 6.62 8.39
N THR A 62 15.93 5.54 8.39
CA THR A 62 16.40 4.19 8.69
C THR A 62 15.70 3.18 7.79
N VAL A 63 16.36 2.07 7.49
CA VAL A 63 15.78 0.94 6.78
C VAL A 63 15.55 -0.17 7.79
N VAL A 64 14.34 -0.72 7.83
CA VAL A 64 13.90 -1.72 8.81
C VAL A 64 13.59 -3.02 8.10
N TYR A 65 14.17 -4.12 8.57
CA TYR A 65 13.86 -5.48 8.14
C TYR A 65 12.88 -6.13 9.10
N CYS A 66 11.91 -6.84 8.54
CA CYS A 66 10.95 -7.64 9.28
C CYS A 66 10.83 -9.02 8.66
N SER A 67 11.19 -10.05 9.43
CA SER A 67 10.99 -11.45 9.03
C SER A 67 9.52 -11.82 8.83
N ASN A 68 8.62 -11.00 9.37
CA ASN A 68 7.18 -11.03 9.16
C ASN A 68 6.67 -9.58 9.13
N ASP A 69 6.31 -9.11 7.93
CA ASP A 69 5.82 -7.75 7.67
C ASP A 69 4.63 -7.34 8.57
N SER A 70 3.74 -8.29 8.89
CA SER A 70 2.57 -7.99 9.73
C SER A 70 2.90 -7.65 11.19
N ASN A 71 4.16 -7.80 11.60
CA ASN A 71 4.65 -7.48 12.94
C ASN A 71 5.79 -6.46 12.88
N CYS A 72 5.76 -5.58 11.89
CA CYS A 72 6.79 -4.57 11.68
C CYS A 72 6.54 -3.27 12.49
N ASN A 73 5.40 -3.16 13.19
CA ASN A 73 5.03 -1.98 14.00
C ASN A 73 5.72 -1.91 15.37
N ARG A 74 7.02 -2.18 15.41
CA ARG A 74 7.83 -2.19 16.64
C ARG A 74 9.19 -1.57 16.38
N TYR A 75 9.80 -1.00 17.42
CA TYR A 75 11.19 -0.55 17.35
C TYR A 75 12.10 -1.75 17.02
N PRO A 76 12.82 -1.73 15.89
CA PRO A 76 13.65 -2.86 15.49
C PRO A 76 14.90 -2.96 16.36
N ASN A 77 15.43 -4.18 16.55
CA ASN A 77 16.75 -4.34 17.15
C ASN A 77 17.85 -3.81 16.20
N GLY A 78 19.09 -3.73 16.68
CA GLY A 78 20.20 -3.19 15.87
C GLY A 78 20.56 -4.01 14.63
N ASN A 79 20.24 -5.30 14.59
CA ASN A 79 20.52 -6.17 13.45
C ASN A 79 19.43 -6.09 12.36
N ASP A 80 18.21 -5.75 12.76
CA ASP A 80 17.05 -5.61 11.88
C ASP A 80 16.87 -4.16 11.38
N ARG A 81 17.86 -3.30 11.57
CA ARG A 81 17.86 -1.94 11.00
C ARG A 81 19.23 -1.52 10.49
N CYS A 82 19.24 -0.54 9.61
CA CYS A 82 20.46 0.17 9.23
C CYS A 82 20.15 1.62 8.85
N ASN A 83 21.16 2.49 8.97
CA ASN A 83 21.00 3.93 8.77
C ASN A 83 21.74 4.35 7.49
N PRO A 84 21.03 4.62 6.38
CA PRO A 84 21.65 4.82 5.06
C PRO A 84 22.41 6.13 4.90
N ASN A 85 22.26 7.10 5.81
CA ASN A 85 22.88 8.42 5.71
C ASN A 85 23.37 8.96 7.07
N ASN A 86 24.07 8.11 7.85
CA ASN A 86 24.68 8.51 9.13
C ASN A 86 23.73 9.27 10.07
N ASN A 87 22.50 8.77 10.21
CA ASN A 87 21.42 9.37 11.00
C ASN A 87 20.90 10.74 10.49
N ASN A 88 21.01 11.03 9.20
CA ASN A 88 20.31 12.14 8.56
C ASN A 88 19.10 11.66 7.76
N ILE A 89 18.22 12.59 7.38
CA ILE A 89 17.14 12.31 6.43
C ILE A 89 17.73 11.96 5.06
N VAL A 90 17.10 11.00 4.39
CA VAL A 90 17.42 10.55 3.05
C VAL A 90 16.33 10.98 2.07
N THR A 91 16.76 11.48 0.91
CA THR A 91 15.93 11.48 -0.30
C THR A 91 15.95 10.07 -0.86
N TRP A 92 14.82 9.36 -0.77
CA TRP A 92 14.71 7.94 -1.11
C TRP A 92 14.69 7.71 -2.63
N GLU A 93 14.22 8.70 -3.38
CA GLU A 93 13.85 8.65 -4.78
C GLU A 93 15.00 9.08 -5.72
N GLY A 94 14.89 8.68 -6.99
CA GLY A 94 15.66 9.24 -8.11
C GLY A 94 17.05 8.65 -8.33
N ARG A 95 17.53 7.75 -7.47
CA ARG A 95 18.80 7.03 -7.66
C ARG A 95 18.82 5.68 -6.95
N SER A 96 19.71 4.80 -7.38
CA SER A 96 20.02 3.56 -6.66
C SER A 96 20.75 3.88 -5.35
N GLN A 97 20.32 3.26 -4.26
CA GLN A 97 20.87 3.43 -2.92
C GLN A 97 20.95 2.08 -2.22
N SER A 98 21.70 1.99 -1.12
CA SER A 98 21.81 0.76 -0.34
C SER A 98 22.08 1.02 1.13
N CYS A 99 21.85 0.01 1.95
CA CYS A 99 22.04 0.05 3.39
C CYS A 99 22.41 -1.33 3.90
N THR A 100 23.44 -1.43 4.73
CA THR A 100 23.95 -2.70 5.27
C THR A 100 23.50 -2.88 6.71
N PHE A 101 22.78 -3.96 6.97
CA PHE A 101 22.33 -4.38 8.29
C PHE A 101 23.49 -4.88 9.17
N GLY A 102 23.28 -4.92 10.48
CA GLY A 102 24.26 -5.47 11.43
C GLY A 102 24.61 -6.95 11.18
N THR A 103 23.78 -7.66 10.41
CA THR A 103 24.02 -9.03 9.94
C THR A 103 24.95 -9.13 8.72
N ASN A 104 25.46 -8.01 8.21
CA ASN A 104 26.24 -7.88 6.96
C ASN A 104 25.47 -8.17 5.67
N VAL A 105 24.15 -8.28 5.75
CA VAL A 105 23.29 -8.29 4.55
C VAL A 105 23.08 -6.85 4.11
N ALA A 106 23.28 -6.57 2.83
CA ALA A 106 22.97 -5.27 2.23
C ALA A 106 21.60 -5.36 1.54
N PHE A 107 20.75 -4.37 1.75
CA PHE A 107 19.57 -4.13 0.94
C PHE A 107 19.80 -2.92 0.06
N SER A 108 19.58 -3.09 -1.24
CA SER A 108 19.67 -2.03 -2.25
C SER A 108 18.29 -1.74 -2.81
N TRP A 109 18.00 -0.49 -3.15
CA TRP A 109 16.75 -0.06 -3.76
C TRP A 109 16.97 0.98 -4.86
N ASN A 110 16.00 1.08 -5.77
CA ASN A 110 15.85 2.15 -6.73
C ASN A 110 14.37 2.53 -6.80
N ILE A 111 14.05 3.79 -6.50
CA ILE A 111 12.70 4.33 -6.45
C ILE A 111 12.59 5.45 -7.47
N ASN A 112 11.52 5.45 -8.27
CA ASN A 112 11.27 6.47 -9.28
C ASN A 112 11.28 7.88 -8.68
N ALA A 113 11.87 8.86 -9.37
CA ALA A 113 11.99 10.24 -8.89
C ALA A 113 10.64 10.90 -8.54
N ASN A 114 9.55 10.48 -9.20
CA ASN A 114 8.20 10.97 -8.97
C ASN A 114 7.37 10.08 -8.03
N ALA A 115 7.98 9.18 -7.27
CA ALA A 115 7.28 8.19 -6.45
C ALA A 115 6.30 8.82 -5.46
N GLN A 116 6.65 9.97 -4.84
CA GLN A 116 5.73 10.67 -3.92
C GLN A 116 4.45 11.20 -4.59
N GLN A 117 4.46 11.39 -5.91
CA GLN A 117 3.29 11.84 -6.66
C GLN A 117 2.33 10.69 -7.02
N GLN A 118 2.74 9.44 -6.79
CA GLN A 118 1.91 8.26 -7.05
C GLN A 118 0.87 8.07 -5.94
N ALA A 119 -0.18 7.32 -6.23
CA ALA A 119 -1.14 6.90 -5.21
C ALA A 119 -0.46 6.06 -4.12
N ASN A 120 -1.02 6.07 -2.91
CA ASN A 120 -0.55 5.18 -1.85
C ASN A 120 -0.69 3.72 -2.33
N TYR A 121 0.27 2.89 -1.93
CA TYR A 121 0.39 1.47 -2.29
C TYR A 121 0.68 1.21 -3.77
N ALA A 122 0.93 2.24 -4.57
CA ALA A 122 1.41 2.06 -5.94
C ALA A 122 2.84 1.49 -5.92
N ARG A 123 3.14 0.59 -6.87
CA ARG A 123 4.52 0.14 -7.11
C ARG A 123 5.32 1.28 -7.71
N VAL A 124 6.43 1.64 -7.06
CA VAL A 124 7.25 2.82 -7.40
C VAL A 124 8.73 2.51 -7.61
N GLY A 125 9.14 1.25 -7.43
CA GLY A 125 10.54 0.88 -7.56
C GLY A 125 10.80 -0.61 -7.40
N SER A 126 12.07 -0.95 -7.24
CA SER A 126 12.55 -2.29 -6.95
C SER A 126 13.62 -2.27 -5.86
N GLY A 127 13.76 -3.41 -5.18
CA GLY A 127 14.81 -3.64 -4.19
C GLY A 127 15.40 -5.04 -4.28
N SER A 128 16.55 -5.27 -3.67
CA SER A 128 17.19 -6.57 -3.60
C SER A 128 18.19 -6.66 -2.44
N ASN A 129 18.34 -7.85 -1.87
CA ASN A 129 19.41 -8.17 -0.91
C ASN A 129 20.44 -9.19 -1.45
N ASN A 130 20.59 -9.28 -2.78
CA ASN A 130 21.37 -10.30 -3.51
C ASN A 130 20.85 -11.75 -3.41
N PHE A 131 19.96 -12.06 -2.46
CA PHE A 131 19.31 -13.38 -2.35
C PHE A 131 17.91 -13.37 -2.96
N ARG A 132 17.22 -12.23 -2.88
CA ARG A 132 15.84 -12.04 -3.32
C ARG A 132 15.68 -10.65 -3.95
N SER A 133 14.66 -10.54 -4.78
CA SER A 133 14.20 -9.28 -5.36
C SER A 133 12.85 -8.90 -4.75
N PHE A 134 12.64 -7.61 -4.58
CA PHE A 134 11.46 -7.02 -3.96
C PHE A 134 10.83 -6.00 -4.90
N SER A 135 9.51 -5.88 -4.86
CA SER A 135 8.81 -4.72 -5.41
C SER A 135 8.69 -3.66 -4.33
N VAL A 136 9.04 -2.42 -4.65
CA VAL A 136 8.93 -1.30 -3.71
C VAL A 136 7.66 -0.52 -3.98
N PHE A 137 6.90 -0.26 -2.93
CA PHE A 137 5.61 0.42 -2.95
C PHE A 137 5.65 1.68 -2.10
N LYS A 138 4.91 2.71 -2.53
CA LYS A 138 4.65 3.89 -1.71
C LYS A 138 3.77 3.50 -0.54
N ASP A 139 4.13 3.92 0.67
CA ASP A 139 3.30 3.77 1.85
C ASP A 139 2.40 5.02 2.05
N ASP A 140 1.42 4.93 2.94
CA ASP A 140 0.55 6.03 3.33
C ASP A 140 1.16 6.96 4.41
N GLN A 141 2.39 6.70 4.85
CA GLN A 141 3.12 7.50 5.83
C GLN A 141 2.52 7.47 7.24
N HIS A 142 1.81 6.40 7.58
CA HIS A 142 1.41 6.11 8.95
C HIS A 142 2.61 5.99 9.89
N VAL A 143 2.38 6.24 11.18
CA VAL A 143 3.38 5.98 12.22
C VAL A 143 3.50 4.48 12.40
N MET A 144 4.67 3.96 12.06
CA MET A 144 4.99 2.53 12.14
C MET A 144 5.43 2.15 13.55
N TYR A 145 6.29 2.95 14.18
CA TYR A 145 6.67 2.79 15.59
C TYR A 145 7.15 4.12 16.19
N SER A 146 7.34 4.13 17.51
CA SER A 146 8.09 5.18 18.21
C SER A 146 9.44 4.63 18.67
N ASP A 147 10.51 5.40 18.49
CA ASP A 147 11.83 4.99 18.99
C ASP A 147 11.99 5.24 20.50
N LEU A 148 13.15 4.86 21.05
CA LEU A 148 13.45 5.00 22.48
C LEU A 148 13.46 6.45 22.97
N ASP A 149 13.63 7.42 22.06
CA ASP A 149 13.61 8.85 22.35
C ASP A 149 12.22 9.47 22.08
N GLY A 150 11.20 8.64 21.78
CA GLY A 150 9.83 9.08 21.52
C GLY A 150 9.61 9.68 20.14
N ARG A 151 10.55 9.54 19.19
CA ARG A 151 10.37 10.06 17.82
C ARG A 151 9.36 9.22 17.07
N GLN A 152 8.50 9.86 16.29
CA GLN A 152 7.54 9.18 15.45
C GLN A 152 8.18 8.74 14.15
N CYS A 153 8.32 7.42 13.97
CA CYS A 153 8.91 6.80 12.79
C CYS A 153 7.82 6.38 11.82
N ARG A 154 7.79 7.01 10.65
CA ARG A 154 6.77 6.83 9.61
C ARG A 154 7.32 5.96 8.48
N SER A 155 6.55 4.96 8.06
CA SER A 155 6.88 4.16 6.89
C SER A 155 6.64 4.99 5.64
N ILE A 156 7.67 5.24 4.83
CA ILE A 156 7.55 6.05 3.60
C ILE A 156 7.37 5.15 2.38
N TYR A 157 8.12 4.05 2.35
CA TYR A 157 8.04 3.00 1.35
C TYR A 157 8.20 1.65 2.03
N TYR A 158 7.65 0.62 1.42
CA TYR A 158 7.84 -0.76 1.85
C TYR A 158 8.17 -1.65 0.65
N ALA A 159 8.87 -2.75 0.89
CA ALA A 159 9.32 -3.69 -0.12
C ALA A 159 8.93 -5.13 0.26
N LEU A 160 8.27 -5.81 -0.68
CA LEU A 160 7.74 -7.19 -0.56
C LEU A 160 8.16 -8.06 -1.75
#